data_AF-A0A0D2Y9A9-F1
#
_entry.id   AF-A0A0D2Y9A9-F1
#
_cell.length_a   1.000
_cell.length_b   1.000
_cell.length_c   1.000
_cell.angle_alpha   90.00
_cell.angle_beta   90.00
_cell.angle_gamma   90.00
#
_symmetry.space_group_name_H-M   'P 1'
#
loop_
_entity.id
_entity.type
_entity.pdbx_description
1 polymer ?
#
loop_
_entity_poly.entity_id
_entity_poly.type
_entity_poly.pdbx_seq_one_letter_code
_entity_poly.pdbx_strand_id
1 'polypeptide(L)'
;MDKMMMPIYQYVDPYEDFMSHGGTPRTASGVDGPVRIAILDSGFDPTHPLLRNNEGNIDSRIKGFQNFVAGRNEGEYQDEIGHGTHALGLLLKVATCAEIYIARIANQATLGRDSYSAISKAINHAVSQRQTTG
;
A
#
# COMPACT_ATOMS: atom_id res chain seq x y z
N MET A 1 14.34 -9.90 19.95
CA MET A 1 14.31 -8.42 19.90
C MET A 1 12.85 -8.01 19.84
N ASP A 2 12.08 -8.37 20.90
CA ASP A 2 10.64 -8.60 20.75
C ASP A 2 9.78 -7.69 21.64
N LYS A 3 10.42 -6.76 22.37
CA LYS A 3 9.73 -5.85 23.29
C LYS A 3 9.24 -4.55 22.66
N MET A 4 9.57 -4.28 21.39
CA MET A 4 9.20 -3.03 20.71
C MET A 4 8.06 -3.20 19.68
N MET A 5 7.44 -4.39 19.58
CA MET A 5 6.28 -4.63 18.71
C MET A 5 4.94 -4.63 19.48
N MET A 6 4.97 -4.49 20.81
CA MET A 6 3.81 -4.67 21.69
C MET A 6 3.01 -3.41 22.11
N PRO A 7 3.43 -2.14 21.95
CA PRO A 7 2.59 -1.03 22.43
C PRO A 7 1.50 -0.57 21.46
N ILE A 8 1.59 -0.91 20.17
CA ILE A 8 0.62 -0.44 19.15
C ILE A 8 -0.58 -1.37 19.02
N TYR A 9 -0.40 -2.70 19.11
CA TYR A 9 -1.51 -3.66 19.01
C TYR A 9 -2.55 -3.52 20.12
N GLN A 10 -2.24 -2.88 21.25
CA GLN A 10 -3.22 -2.62 22.30
C GLN A 10 -4.27 -1.57 21.89
N TYR A 11 -3.98 -0.74 20.88
CA TYR A 11 -4.84 0.38 20.47
C TYR A 11 -5.38 0.28 19.05
N VAL A 12 -4.99 -0.73 18.29
CA VAL A 12 -5.48 -0.98 16.93
C VAL A 12 -5.92 -2.43 16.82
N ASP A 13 -7.23 -2.64 16.72
CA ASP A 13 -7.77 -3.95 16.36
C ASP A 13 -7.25 -4.34 14.98
N PRO A 14 -6.77 -5.59 14.80
CA PRO A 14 -6.50 -6.13 13.47
C PRO A 14 -7.70 -5.94 12.57
N TYR A 15 -7.50 -5.57 11.31
CA TYR A 15 -8.59 -5.31 10.37
C TYR A 15 -9.60 -6.46 10.30
N GLU A 16 -9.09 -7.69 10.29
CA GLU A 16 -9.92 -8.89 10.26
C GLU A 16 -10.79 -9.03 11.52
N ASP A 17 -10.26 -8.74 12.70
CA ASP A 17 -11.05 -8.72 13.94
C ASP A 17 -12.07 -7.58 13.93
N PHE A 18 -11.67 -6.38 13.51
CA PHE A 18 -12.56 -5.23 13.37
C PHE A 18 -13.75 -5.54 12.44
N MET A 19 -13.49 -6.13 11.28
CA MET A 19 -14.51 -6.50 10.30
C MET A 19 -15.36 -7.68 10.78
N SER A 20 -14.75 -8.70 11.40
CA SER A 20 -15.41 -9.90 11.93
C SER A 20 -16.38 -9.58 13.07
N HIS A 21 -16.09 -8.55 13.87
CA HIS A 21 -16.94 -8.09 14.97
C HIS A 21 -17.99 -7.04 14.54
N GLY A 22 -18.22 -6.87 13.23
CA GLY A 22 -19.21 -5.94 12.70
C GLY A 22 -18.81 -4.47 12.83
N GLY A 23 -17.51 -4.19 12.97
CA GLY A 23 -16.97 -2.85 12.96
C GLY A 23 -17.24 -2.18 11.62
N THR A 24 -18.00 -1.09 11.65
CA THR A 24 -18.10 -0.17 10.52
C THR A 24 -17.01 0.89 10.68
N PRO A 25 -16.08 1.07 9.71
CA PRO A 25 -15.12 2.16 9.76
C PRO A 25 -15.89 3.47 9.99
N ARG A 26 -15.57 4.21 11.05
CA ARG A 26 -16.19 5.51 11.30
C ARG A 26 -15.76 6.47 10.21
N THR A 27 -16.51 6.51 9.13
CA THR A 27 -16.36 7.53 8.10
C THR A 27 -16.95 8.83 8.63
N ALA A 28 -16.24 9.94 8.41
CA ALA A 28 -16.85 11.25 8.61
C ALA A 28 -18.11 11.34 7.72
N SER A 29 -19.15 12.06 8.16
CA SER A 29 -20.36 12.21 7.36
C SER A 29 -20.00 12.72 5.95
N GLY A 30 -20.35 11.96 4.92
CA GLY A 30 -20.00 12.27 3.52
C GLY A 30 -18.73 11.61 2.99
N VAL A 31 -18.12 10.67 3.73
CA VAL A 31 -17.04 9.81 3.22
C VAL A 31 -17.61 8.41 2.95
N ASP A 32 -17.73 8.04 1.68
CA ASP A 32 -18.13 6.71 1.27
C ASP A 32 -16.91 5.78 1.26
N GLY A 33 -16.89 4.82 2.18
CA GLY A 33 -15.91 3.74 2.21
C GLY A 33 -14.57 4.02 2.92
N PRO A 34 -13.65 3.05 2.89
CA PRO A 34 -12.33 3.15 3.51
C PRO A 34 -11.46 4.22 2.85
N VAL A 35 -10.50 4.75 3.61
CA VAL A 35 -9.49 5.67 3.07
C VAL A 35 -8.63 4.92 2.05
N ARG A 36 -8.48 5.47 0.85
CA ARG A 36 -7.61 4.95 -0.21
C ARG A 36 -6.24 5.61 -0.13
N ILE A 37 -5.17 4.82 -0.07
CA ILE A 37 -3.78 5.26 0.00
C ILE A 37 -3.03 4.76 -1.23
N ALA A 38 -2.38 5.66 -1.97
CA ALA A 38 -1.47 5.31 -3.06
C ALA A 38 -0.02 5.48 -2.60
N ILE A 39 0.78 4.43 -2.72
CA ILE A 39 2.23 4.44 -2.45
C ILE A 39 2.95 4.56 -3.79
N LEU A 40 3.69 5.65 -4.00
CA LEU A 40 4.51 5.87 -5.19
C LEU A 40 5.97 5.60 -4.83
N ASP A 41 6.46 4.40 -5.11
CA ASP A 41 7.76 3.94 -4.60
C ASP A 41 8.41 2.87 -5.50
N SER A 42 9.27 2.01 -4.97
CA SER A 42 10.04 1.00 -5.71
C SER A 42 9.31 -0.30 -6.03
N GLY A 43 8.04 -0.41 -5.63
CA GLY A 43 7.22 -1.62 -5.77
C GLY A 43 6.99 -2.32 -4.44
N PHE A 44 6.78 -3.63 -4.48
CA PHE A 44 6.74 -4.46 -3.27
C PHE A 44 7.22 -5.90 -3.55
N ASP A 45 7.68 -6.58 -2.50
CA ASP A 45 7.95 -8.02 -2.52
C ASP A 45 6.79 -8.80 -1.89
N PRO A 46 5.93 -9.49 -2.68
CA PRO A 46 4.78 -10.25 -2.15
C PRO A 46 5.20 -11.41 -1.24
N THR A 47 6.47 -11.82 -1.28
CA THR A 47 6.95 -12.91 -0.45
C THR A 47 7.30 -12.45 0.97
N HIS A 48 7.50 -11.15 1.17
CA HIS A 48 7.97 -10.58 2.42
C HIS A 48 6.94 -10.78 3.56
N PRO A 49 7.34 -11.31 4.73
CA PRO A 49 6.42 -11.62 5.82
C PRO A 49 5.59 -10.44 6.33
N LEU A 50 6.12 -9.21 6.22
CA LEU A 50 5.39 -7.99 6.62
C LEU A 50 4.12 -7.73 5.79
N LEU A 51 4.02 -8.33 4.60
CA LEU A 51 2.87 -8.14 3.71
C LEU A 51 1.89 -9.30 3.77
N ARG A 52 2.13 -10.26 4.67
CA ARG A 52 1.31 -11.45 4.82
C ARG A 52 0.43 -11.34 6.06
N ASN A 53 -0.80 -11.81 5.95
CA ASN A 53 -1.70 -11.99 7.07
C ASN A 53 -1.33 -13.25 7.89
N ASN A 54 -2.11 -13.55 8.93
CA ASN A 54 -1.85 -14.68 9.82
C ASN A 54 -1.95 -16.04 9.10
N GLU A 55 -2.72 -16.12 8.02
CA GLU A 55 -2.86 -17.30 7.17
C GLU A 55 -1.73 -17.42 6.13
N GLY A 56 -0.80 -16.46 6.11
CA GLY A 56 0.30 -16.41 5.16
C GLY A 56 -0.10 -15.90 3.78
N ASN A 57 -1.33 -15.43 3.57
CA ASN A 57 -1.77 -14.81 2.32
C ASN A 57 -1.34 -13.35 2.25
N ILE A 58 -1.23 -12.79 1.04
CA ILE A 58 -0.99 -11.35 0.89
C ILE A 58 -2.14 -10.56 1.54
N ASP A 59 -1.81 -9.46 2.21
CA ASP A 59 -2.79 -8.67 2.94
C ASP A 59 -3.90 -8.15 2.01
N SER A 60 -5.15 -8.42 2.38
CA SER A 60 -6.34 -8.15 1.58
C SER A 60 -6.59 -6.65 1.33
N ARG A 61 -5.91 -5.78 2.08
CA ARG A 61 -5.93 -4.32 1.90
C ARG A 61 -5.13 -3.86 0.70
N ILE A 62 -4.24 -4.68 0.15
CA ILE A 62 -3.52 -4.38 -1.10
C ILE A 62 -4.51 -4.62 -2.25
N LYS A 63 -5.07 -3.54 -2.80
CA LYS A 63 -6.15 -3.60 -3.80
C LYS A 63 -5.67 -3.58 -5.25
N GLY A 64 -4.46 -3.13 -5.50
CA GLY A 64 -3.92 -3.10 -6.85
C GLY A 64 -2.51 -2.55 -6.92
N PHE A 65 -1.87 -2.81 -8.05
CA PHE A 65 -0.54 -2.30 -8.34
C PHE A 65 -0.42 -1.93 -9.83
N GLN A 66 0.46 -0.99 -10.14
CA GLN A 66 0.85 -0.68 -11.50
C GLN A 66 2.29 -0.16 -11.54
N ASN A 67 3.04 -0.57 -12.55
CA ASN A 67 4.38 -0.08 -12.80
C ASN A 67 4.39 1.06 -13.82
N PHE A 68 5.11 2.13 -13.48
CA PHE A 68 5.30 3.33 -14.29
C PHE A 68 6.76 3.55 -14.70
N VAL A 69 7.69 2.70 -14.27
CA VAL A 69 9.10 2.77 -14.65
C VAL A 69 9.23 2.63 -16.17
N ALA A 70 9.89 3.59 -16.81
CA ALA A 70 10.01 3.63 -18.26
C ALA A 70 10.74 2.39 -18.80
N GLY A 71 10.23 1.81 -19.89
CA GLY A 71 10.82 0.62 -20.53
C GLY A 71 10.63 -0.69 -19.76
N ARG A 72 9.83 -0.71 -18.69
CA ARG A 72 9.48 -1.92 -17.92
C ARG A 72 8.02 -2.31 -18.15
N ASN A 73 7.66 -3.55 -17.81
CA ASN A 73 6.29 -4.06 -17.97
C ASN A 73 5.35 -3.46 -16.92
N GLU A 74 4.13 -3.08 -17.27
CA GLU A 74 3.14 -2.50 -16.35
C GLU A 74 2.79 -3.41 -15.16
N GLY A 75 2.89 -4.74 -15.37
CA GLY A 75 2.67 -5.78 -14.38
C GLY A 75 3.89 -6.11 -13.49
N GLU A 76 5.02 -5.41 -13.65
CA GLU A 76 6.23 -5.68 -12.87
C GLU A 76 6.17 -4.98 -11.51
N TYR A 77 5.83 -5.74 -10.46
CA TYR A 77 5.69 -5.24 -9.10
C TYR A 77 6.94 -5.39 -8.22
N GLN A 78 7.89 -6.24 -8.61
CA GLN A 78 8.99 -6.66 -7.74
C GLN A 78 9.82 -5.46 -7.27
N ASP A 79 9.94 -5.35 -5.95
CA ASP A 79 10.84 -4.40 -5.30
C ASP A 79 12.24 -5.00 -5.20
N GLU A 80 13.18 -4.38 -5.91
CA GLU A 80 14.60 -4.77 -5.93
C GLU A 80 15.43 -3.98 -4.89
N ILE A 81 14.82 -2.98 -4.25
CA ILE A 81 15.48 -2.01 -3.34
C ILE A 81 15.06 -2.27 -1.89
N GLY A 82 13.78 -2.59 -1.67
CA GLY A 82 13.16 -2.82 -0.37
C GLY A 82 12.45 -1.60 0.23
N HIS A 83 12.59 -0.41 -0.37
CA HIS A 83 12.01 0.83 0.17
C HIS A 83 10.47 0.81 0.14
N GLY A 84 9.89 0.47 -1.01
CA GLY A 84 8.44 0.34 -1.16
C GLY A 84 7.86 -0.77 -0.29
N THR A 85 8.53 -1.93 -0.20
CA THR A 85 8.14 -3.04 0.69
C THR A 85 8.11 -2.60 2.14
N HIS A 86 9.12 -1.84 2.58
CA HIS A 86 9.17 -1.32 3.95
C HIS A 86 8.04 -0.32 4.24
N ALA A 87 7.83 0.65 3.34
CA ALA A 87 6.77 1.65 3.47
C ALA A 87 5.38 1.00 3.51
N LEU A 88 5.13 0.02 2.64
CA LEU A 88 3.89 -0.75 2.61
C LEU A 88 3.69 -1.54 3.91
N GLY A 89 4.72 -2.23 4.41
CA GLY A 89 4.64 -2.96 5.68
C GLY A 89 4.35 -2.06 6.88
N LEU A 90 4.85 -0.82 6.89
CA LEU A 90 4.50 0.17 7.91
C LEU A 90 3.03 0.59 7.81
N LEU A 91 2.55 0.89 6.60
CA LEU A 91 1.15 1.27 6.38
C LEU A 91 0.18 0.15 6.77
N LEU A 92 0.50 -1.11 6.48
CA LEU A 92 -0.30 -2.24 6.92
C LEU A 92 -0.38 -2.36 8.45
N LYS A 93 0.60 -1.87 9.21
CA LYS A 93 0.54 -1.85 10.68
C LYS A 93 -0.30 -0.72 11.25
N VAL A 94 -0.30 0.46 10.60
CA VAL A 94 -0.92 1.67 11.16
C VAL A 94 -2.26 2.02 10.55
N ALA A 95 -2.48 1.71 9.27
CA ALA A 95 -3.68 2.02 8.51
C ALA A 95 -4.56 0.75 8.41
N THR A 96 -5.10 0.30 9.55
CA THR A 96 -5.84 -0.97 9.64
C THR A 96 -7.06 -1.01 8.73
N CYS A 97 -7.74 0.10 8.51
CA CYS A 97 -8.97 0.15 7.69
C CYS A 97 -8.80 0.77 6.30
N ALA A 98 -7.57 0.87 5.78
CA ALA A 98 -7.30 1.51 4.50
C ALA A 98 -7.25 0.51 3.34
N GLU A 99 -7.59 0.99 2.14
CA GLU A 99 -7.28 0.33 0.88
C GLU A 99 -5.98 0.89 0.32
N ILE A 100 -5.04 0.02 -0.01
CA ILE A 100 -3.69 0.42 -0.42
C ILE A 100 -3.46 0.03 -1.88
N TYR A 101 -2.97 0.99 -2.64
CA TYR A 101 -2.61 0.86 -4.05
C TYR A 101 -1.13 1.19 -4.23
N ILE A 102 -0.45 0.46 -5.11
CA ILE A 102 1.01 0.55 -5.26
C ILE A 102 1.34 1.01 -6.67
N ALA A 103 2.05 2.13 -6.79
CA ALA A 103 2.55 2.64 -8.05
C ALA A 103 4.08 2.57 -8.04
N ARG A 104 4.66 1.64 -8.80
CA ARG A 104 6.11 1.50 -8.92
C ARG A 104 6.67 2.58 -9.85
N ILE A 105 7.52 3.45 -9.32
CA ILE A 105 8.16 4.57 -10.01
C ILE A 105 9.70 4.50 -9.97
N ALA A 106 10.26 3.60 -9.16
CA ALA A 106 11.69 3.45 -8.97
C ALA A 106 12.13 1.99 -9.19
N ASN A 107 13.31 1.80 -9.78
CA ASN A 107 14.01 0.52 -9.88
C ASN A 107 15.48 0.62 -9.43
N GLN A 108 15.86 1.77 -8.85
CA GLN A 108 17.18 2.04 -8.30
C GLN A 108 17.03 2.92 -7.06
N ALA A 109 18.03 2.88 -6.17
CA ALA A 109 17.98 3.57 -4.87
C ALA A 109 17.86 5.11 -4.96
N THR A 110 18.13 5.68 -6.14
CA THR A 110 18.05 7.13 -6.40
C THR A 110 17.31 7.38 -7.69
N LEU A 111 16.50 8.44 -7.71
CA LEU A 111 15.75 8.85 -8.90
C LEU A 111 16.48 9.94 -9.68
N GLY A 112 16.55 9.75 -11.00
CA GLY A 112 17.06 10.74 -11.96
C GLY A 112 15.94 11.54 -12.62
N ARG A 113 16.33 12.45 -13.53
CA ARG A 113 15.37 13.26 -14.33
C ARG A 113 14.51 12.40 -15.25
N ASP A 114 15.02 11.26 -15.68
CA ASP A 114 14.30 10.23 -16.45
C ASP A 114 13.08 9.68 -15.69
N SER A 115 13.08 9.77 -14.36
CA SER A 115 12.01 9.28 -13.49
C SER A 115 10.82 10.25 -13.37
N TYR A 116 10.96 11.52 -13.79
CA TYR A 116 9.91 12.53 -13.65
C TYR A 116 8.62 12.17 -14.41
N SER A 117 8.77 11.51 -15.56
CA SER A 117 7.63 11.01 -16.34
C SER A 117 6.87 9.92 -15.58
N ALA A 118 7.59 8.98 -14.94
CA ALA A 118 6.98 7.92 -14.14
C ALA A 118 6.22 8.49 -12.94
N ILE A 119 6.84 9.42 -12.20
CA ILE A 119 6.21 10.10 -11.05
C ILE A 119 4.93 10.81 -11.49
N SER A 120 5.01 11.62 -12.54
CA SER A 120 3.86 12.41 -13.02
C SER A 120 2.70 11.51 -13.46
N LYS A 121 2.99 10.43 -14.18
CA LYS A 121 1.99 9.44 -14.60
C LYS A 121 1.34 8.74 -13.40
N ALA A 122 2.15 8.34 -12.42
CA ALA A 122 1.65 7.67 -11.22
C ALA A 122 0.74 8.60 -10.39
N ILE A 123 1.09 9.87 -10.22
CA ILE A 123 0.24 10.87 -9.54
C ILE A 123 -1.08 11.03 -10.30
N ASN A 124 -1.03 11.24 -11.61
CA ASN A 124 -2.22 11.41 -12.43
C ASN A 124 -3.13 10.17 -12.38
N HIS A 125 -2.55 8.97 -12.40
CA HIS A 125 -3.28 7.71 -12.24
C HIS A 125 -3.96 7.62 -10.89
N ALA A 126 -3.25 7.87 -9.79
CA ALA A 126 -3.80 7.83 -8.43
C ALA A 126 -4.97 8.81 -8.26
N VAL A 127 -4.88 10.01 -8.86
CA VAL A 127 -5.96 11.01 -8.82
C VAL A 127 -7.15 10.59 -9.70
N SER A 128 -6.91 10.02 -10.87
CA SER A 128 -7.96 9.65 -11.83
C SER A 128 -8.78 8.45 -11.32
N GLN A 129 -8.13 7.43 -10.75
CA GLN A 129 -8.81 6.27 -10.15
C GLN A 129 -9.69 6.65 -8.96
N ARG A 130 -9.42 7.80 -8.31
CA ARG A 130 -10.29 8.31 -7.25
C ARG A 130 -11.68 8.67 -7.79
N GLN A 131 -11.77 9.13 -9.03
CA GLN A 131 -12.98 9.70 -9.64
C GLN A 131 -13.89 8.66 -10.31
N THR A 132 -13.37 7.46 -10.62
CA THR A 132 -14.10 6.41 -11.35
C THR A 132 -14.94 5.49 -10.45
N THR A 133 -14.88 5.66 -9.12
CA THR A 133 -15.58 4.80 -8.13
C THR A 133 -16.76 5.50 -7.46
N GLY A 134 -17.29 6.57 -8.05
CA GLY A 134 -18.46 7.31 -7.56
C GLY A 134 -19.76 6.84 -8.20
#